data_AF-V4N167-F1
#
_entry.id   AF-V4N167-F1
#
_cell.length_a   1.000
_cell.length_b   1.000
_cell.length_c   1.000
_cell.angle_alpha   90.00
_cell.angle_beta   90.00
_cell.angle_gamma   90.00
#
_symmetry.space_group_name_H-M   'P 1'
#
loop_
_entity.id
_entity.type
_entity.pdbx_description
1 polymer ?
#
loop_
_entity_poly.entity_id
_entity_poly.type
_entity_poly.pdbx_seq_one_letter_code
_entity_poly.pdbx_strand_id
1 'polypeptide(L)'
;MWTSREGRVCRLNIFGDIAGMGSDLFGSYAESSCAALIVASISSFGINNDFTAMLCPLLIKHYFILVLYEELFLCVAVGLWAGLIIGFVTEYYTSNAYSPVQDVADLCRTGAATNVILGLPIGYKSVIITIFGIAVSIFVSFSFAAMYGIAVAALGMLGIFAIVFWFF
;
A
#
# COMPACT_ATOMS: atom_id res chain seq x y z
N MET A 1 -33.56 -18.96 15.09
CA MET A 1 -32.48 -19.75 15.72
C MET A 1 -31.11 -19.62 15.01
N TRP A 2 -31.01 -18.81 13.95
CA TRP A 2 -29.74 -18.55 13.23
C TRP A 2 -28.90 -17.40 13.85
N THR A 3 -29.53 -16.42 14.50
CA THR A 3 -28.84 -15.18 14.93
C THR A 3 -27.90 -15.31 16.13
N SER A 4 -28.00 -16.36 16.97
CA SER A 4 -27.22 -16.45 18.23
C SER A 4 -25.90 -17.22 18.11
N ARG A 5 -25.71 -18.05 17.07
CA ARG A 5 -24.42 -18.74 16.81
C ARG A 5 -23.51 -17.92 15.89
N GLU A 6 -24.07 -17.17 14.94
CA GLU A 6 -23.33 -16.31 14.02
C GLU A 6 -22.60 -15.16 14.73
N GLY A 7 -23.17 -14.59 15.80
CA GLY A 7 -22.54 -13.50 16.55
C GLY A 7 -21.22 -13.88 17.26
N ARG A 8 -21.02 -15.16 17.60
CA ARG A 8 -19.73 -15.64 18.14
C ARG A 8 -18.73 -15.99 17.03
N VAL A 9 -19.19 -16.45 15.87
CA VAL A 9 -18.35 -16.74 14.70
C VAL A 9 -17.90 -15.43 14.02
N CYS A 10 -18.78 -14.44 13.87
CA CYS A 10 -18.41 -13.12 13.36
C CYS A 10 -17.39 -12.43 14.28
N ARG A 11 -17.55 -12.55 15.60
CA ARG A 11 -16.56 -12.02 16.56
C ARG A 11 -15.21 -12.74 16.43
N LEU A 12 -15.19 -14.06 16.22
CA LEU A 12 -13.94 -14.80 16.01
C LEU A 12 -13.27 -14.43 14.67
N ASN A 13 -14.05 -14.27 13.60
CA ASN A 13 -13.55 -13.84 12.29
C ASN A 13 -13.00 -12.42 12.33
N ILE A 14 -13.63 -11.49 13.06
CA ILE A 14 -13.12 -10.11 13.13
C ILE A 14 -11.74 -10.04 13.80
N PHE A 15 -11.48 -10.88 14.81
CA PHE A 15 -10.14 -11.00 15.39
C PHE A 15 -9.15 -11.59 14.38
N GLY A 16 -9.58 -12.54 13.56
CA GLY A 16 -8.78 -13.11 12.47
C GLY A 16 -8.45 -12.09 11.39
N ASP A 17 -9.44 -11.31 10.92
CA ASP A 17 -9.27 -10.25 9.92
C ASP A 17 -8.33 -9.16 10.42
N ILE A 18 -8.52 -8.68 11.65
CA ILE A 18 -7.66 -7.64 12.23
C ILE A 18 -6.24 -8.16 12.45
N ALA A 19 -6.08 -9.39 12.98
CA ALA A 19 -4.77 -9.98 13.21
C ALA A 19 -4.04 -10.29 11.89
N GLY A 20 -4.75 -10.79 10.88
CA GLY A 20 -4.22 -11.04 9.55
C GLY A 20 -3.74 -9.75 8.89
N MET A 21 -4.62 -8.76 8.78
CA MET A 21 -4.31 -7.47 8.16
C MET A 21 -3.11 -6.78 8.83
N GLY A 22 -3.01 -6.86 10.17
CA GLY A 22 -1.84 -6.34 10.90
C GLY A 22 -0.53 -7.08 10.58
N SER A 23 -0.58 -8.40 10.43
CA SER A 23 0.60 -9.21 10.09
C SER A 23 1.09 -8.96 8.64
N ASP A 24 0.16 -8.79 7.69
CA ASP A 24 0.47 -8.47 6.29
C ASP A 24 1.10 -7.08 6.16
N LEU A 25 0.62 -6.11 6.93
CA LEU A 25 1.13 -4.75 6.94
C LEU A 25 2.53 -4.67 7.56
N PHE A 26 2.76 -5.38 8.68
CA PHE A 26 4.08 -5.44 9.30
C PHE A 26 5.11 -6.11 8.38
N GLY A 27 4.73 -7.18 7.69
CA GLY A 27 5.57 -7.82 6.67
C GLY A 27 5.95 -6.87 5.54
N SER A 28 4.97 -6.16 4.98
CA SER A 28 5.19 -5.19 3.90
C SER A 28 6.09 -4.01 4.33
N TYR A 29 5.92 -3.53 5.56
CA TYR A 29 6.77 -2.47 6.13
C TYR A 29 8.21 -2.93 6.36
N ALA A 30 8.39 -4.15 6.88
CA ALA A 30 9.71 -4.74 7.10
C ALA A 30 10.46 -5.00 5.78
N GLU A 31 9.78 -5.53 4.77
CA GLU A 31 10.37 -5.77 3.44
C GLU A 31 10.83 -4.45 2.79
N SER A 32 9.96 -3.43 2.78
CA SER A 32 10.27 -2.13 2.19
C SER A 32 11.46 -1.43 2.88
N SER A 33 11.50 -1.49 4.22
CA SER A 33 12.59 -0.92 5.01
C SER A 33 13.93 -1.64 4.75
N CYS A 34 13.92 -2.97 4.69
CA CYS A 34 15.10 -3.78 4.41
C CYS A 34 15.61 -3.56 2.97
N ALA A 35 14.71 -3.46 1.98
CA ALA A 35 15.06 -3.19 0.60
C ALA A 35 15.75 -1.82 0.45
N ALA A 36 15.22 -0.78 1.10
CA ALA A 36 15.83 0.54 1.13
C ALA A 36 17.24 0.51 1.75
N LEU A 37 17.41 -0.23 2.85
CA LEU A 37 18.69 -0.37 3.55
C LEU A 37 19.76 -1.09 2.70
N ILE A 38 19.38 -2.15 2.00
CA ILE A 38 20.29 -2.93 1.15
C ILE A 38 20.74 -2.08 -0.06
N VAL A 39 19.81 -1.40 -0.74
CA VAL A 39 20.14 -0.54 -1.89
C VAL A 39 21.01 0.64 -1.45
N ALA A 40 20.75 1.22 -0.27
CA ALA A 40 21.60 2.25 0.31
C ALA A 40 23.02 1.74 0.62
N SER A 41 23.17 0.47 1.01
CA SER A 41 24.47 -0.13 1.33
C SER A 41 25.34 -0.40 0.09
N ILE A 42 24.72 -0.64 -1.08
CA ILE A 42 25.43 -0.95 -2.34
C ILE A 42 25.78 0.33 -3.13
N SER A 43 25.06 1.44 -2.88
CA SER A 43 25.30 2.72 -3.58
C SER A 43 26.51 3.46 -3.01
N SER A 44 27.64 3.47 -3.75
CA SER A 44 28.83 4.32 -3.63
C SER A 44 29.48 4.56 -2.24
N PHE A 45 29.12 3.81 -1.20
CA PHE A 45 29.65 3.94 0.17
C PHE A 45 30.31 2.66 0.70
N GLY A 46 30.41 1.60 -0.12
CA GLY A 46 30.94 0.29 0.29
C GLY A 46 32.34 -0.08 -0.22
N ILE A 47 32.98 0.74 -1.08
CA ILE A 47 34.28 0.38 -1.69
C ILE A 47 35.48 0.98 -0.94
N ASN A 48 35.27 2.01 -0.12
CA ASN A 48 36.33 2.59 0.72
C ASN A 48 36.10 2.14 2.17
N ASN A 49 37.01 1.31 2.68
CA ASN A 49 36.92 0.60 3.97
C ASN A 49 37.10 1.53 5.19
N ASP A 50 36.25 2.55 5.34
CA ASP A 50 36.31 3.46 6.48
C ASP A 50 35.25 3.09 7.52
N PHE A 51 35.70 2.54 8.64
CA PHE A 51 34.92 2.13 9.81
C PHE A 51 34.00 3.24 10.38
N THR A 52 34.25 4.50 10.00
CA THR A 52 33.43 5.69 10.28
C THR A 52 32.07 5.66 9.56
N ALA A 53 31.92 4.86 8.49
CA ALA A 53 30.71 4.71 7.67
C ALA A 53 29.55 3.98 8.38
N MET A 54 29.84 3.05 9.30
CA MET A 54 28.80 2.31 10.03
C MET A 54 28.10 3.16 11.11
N LEU A 55 28.76 4.20 11.61
CA LEU A 55 28.22 5.16 12.60
C LEU A 55 27.60 6.42 11.94
N CYS A 56 27.62 6.49 10.61
CA CYS A 56 27.08 7.60 9.83
C CYS A 56 25.58 7.56 9.45
N PRO A 57 24.70 6.58 9.81
CA PRO A 57 23.27 6.74 9.47
C PRO A 57 22.60 7.90 10.23
N LEU A 58 23.21 8.43 11.29
CA LEU A 58 22.72 9.61 12.01
C LEU A 58 23.25 10.96 11.47
N LEU A 59 24.46 11.00 10.88
CA LEU A 59 25.06 12.25 10.34
C LEU A 59 24.82 12.45 8.84
N ILE A 60 24.62 11.38 8.07
CA ILE A 60 24.27 11.45 6.64
C ILE A 60 22.88 12.07 6.43
N LYS A 61 21.98 11.97 7.43
CA LYS A 61 20.69 12.67 7.45
C LYS A 61 20.79 14.19 7.27
N HIS A 62 21.96 14.82 7.43
CA HIS A 62 22.10 16.28 7.31
C HIS A 62 22.77 16.76 6.00
N TYR A 63 23.55 15.90 5.32
CA TYR A 63 24.21 16.25 4.05
C TYR A 63 23.56 15.59 2.83
N PHE A 64 22.96 14.40 2.99
CA PHE A 64 22.18 13.72 1.94
C PHE A 64 20.78 14.34 1.78
N ILE A 65 20.26 14.99 2.84
CA ILE A 65 18.95 15.66 2.86
C ILE A 65 18.90 16.92 1.98
N LEU A 66 20.03 17.53 1.62
CA LEU A 66 20.06 18.82 0.91
C LEU A 66 20.12 18.71 -0.62
N VAL A 67 20.72 17.65 -1.18
CA VAL A 67 20.80 17.45 -2.65
C VAL A 67 19.64 16.60 -3.18
N LEU A 68 18.98 15.82 -2.31
CA LEU A 68 17.81 15.00 -2.63
C LEU A 68 16.48 15.60 -2.18
N TYR A 69 16.48 16.80 -1.58
CA TYR A 69 15.26 17.35 -0.98
C TYR A 69 14.12 17.48 -2.00
N GLU A 70 14.41 17.86 -3.24
CA GLU A 70 13.36 17.98 -4.27
C GLU A 70 12.96 16.63 -4.84
N GLU A 71 13.91 15.79 -5.26
CA GLU A 71 13.61 14.52 -5.95
C GLU A 71 13.05 13.44 -5.02
N LEU A 72 13.55 13.36 -3.78
CA LEU A 72 13.06 12.41 -2.79
C LEU A 72 11.69 12.84 -2.25
N PHE A 73 11.48 14.14 -2.05
CA PHE A 73 10.17 14.68 -1.68
C PHE A 73 9.14 14.44 -2.78
N LEU A 74 9.50 14.65 -4.05
CA LEU A 74 8.66 14.31 -5.20
C LEU A 74 8.35 12.81 -5.25
N CYS A 75 9.33 11.95 -5.01
CA CYS A 75 9.14 10.49 -5.03
C CYS A 75 8.19 10.01 -3.91
N VAL A 76 8.34 10.54 -2.68
CA VAL A 76 7.42 10.29 -1.57
C VAL A 76 6.04 10.89 -1.86
N ALA A 77 5.97 12.11 -2.39
CA ALA A 77 4.71 12.74 -2.74
C ALA A 77 3.95 11.95 -3.81
N VAL A 78 4.64 11.42 -4.82
CA VAL A 78 4.02 10.56 -5.85
C VAL A 78 3.53 9.25 -5.25
N GLY A 79 4.30 8.62 -4.36
CA GLY A 79 3.83 7.45 -3.60
C GLY A 79 2.61 7.76 -2.74
N LEU A 80 2.58 8.97 -2.16
CA LEU A 80 1.48 9.46 -1.33
C LEU A 80 0.21 9.67 -2.16
N TRP A 81 0.32 10.36 -3.30
CA TRP A 81 -0.77 10.57 -4.25
C TRP A 81 -1.28 9.25 -4.84
N ALA A 82 -0.38 8.32 -5.18
CA ALA A 82 -0.75 7.00 -5.67
C ALA A 82 -1.57 6.23 -4.62
N GLY A 83 -1.15 6.25 -3.35
CA GLY A 83 -1.88 5.64 -2.24
C GLY A 83 -3.29 6.23 -2.06
N LEU A 84 -3.41 7.55 -2.14
CA LEU A 84 -4.70 8.25 -2.04
C LEU A 84 -5.65 7.87 -3.19
N ILE A 85 -5.14 7.85 -4.43
CA ILE A 85 -5.93 7.47 -5.62
C ILE A 85 -6.43 6.03 -5.48
N ILE A 86 -5.56 5.10 -5.06
CA ILE A 86 -5.94 3.70 -4.83
C ILE A 86 -7.03 3.63 -3.75
N GLY A 87 -6.87 4.36 -2.64
CA GLY A 87 -7.89 4.45 -1.58
C GLY A 87 -9.26 4.88 -2.10
N PHE A 88 -9.33 6.00 -2.84
CA PHE A 88 -10.57 6.49 -3.43
C PHE A 88 -11.22 5.50 -4.40
N VAL A 89 -10.41 4.88 -5.26
CA VAL A 89 -10.88 3.85 -6.19
C VAL A 89 -11.45 2.66 -5.42
N THR A 90 -10.74 2.16 -4.41
CA THR A 90 -11.21 1.02 -3.61
C THR A 90 -12.50 1.34 -2.86
N GLU A 91 -12.65 2.57 -2.35
CA GLU A 91 -13.89 3.02 -1.71
C GLU A 91 -15.04 3.07 -2.71
N TYR A 92 -14.82 3.58 -3.93
CA TYR A 92 -15.85 3.62 -4.98
C TYR A 92 -16.37 2.23 -5.36
N TYR A 93 -15.49 1.23 -5.44
CA TYR A 93 -15.87 -0.14 -5.79
C TYR A 93 -16.34 -1.01 -4.61
N THR A 94 -16.12 -0.58 -3.36
CA THR A 94 -16.43 -1.38 -2.16
C THR A 94 -17.55 -0.78 -1.31
N SER A 95 -17.78 0.53 -1.36
CA SER A 95 -18.82 1.17 -0.54
C SER A 95 -20.22 0.94 -1.10
N ASN A 96 -21.15 0.62 -0.20
CA ASN A 96 -22.58 0.38 -0.50
C ASN A 96 -23.33 1.63 -0.99
N ALA A 97 -22.71 2.81 -0.90
CA ALA A 97 -23.29 4.06 -1.38
C ALA A 97 -23.19 4.23 -2.90
N TYR A 98 -22.33 3.45 -3.57
CA TYR A 98 -22.08 3.57 -5.01
C TYR A 98 -22.80 2.49 -5.81
N SER A 99 -23.12 2.83 -7.06
CA SER A 99 -23.79 1.96 -8.04
C SER A 99 -23.17 0.56 -8.22
N PRO A 100 -21.83 0.37 -8.31
CA PRO A 100 -21.27 -0.96 -8.56
C PRO A 100 -21.58 -1.99 -7.46
N VAL A 101 -21.71 -1.55 -6.20
CA VAL A 101 -22.03 -2.43 -5.07
C VAL A 101 -23.54 -2.63 -4.95
N GLN A 102 -24.32 -1.61 -5.29
CA GLN A 102 -25.79 -1.69 -5.32
C GLN A 102 -26.27 -2.68 -6.38
N ASP A 103 -25.65 -2.67 -7.57
CA ASP A 103 -25.95 -3.63 -8.63
C ASP A 103 -25.71 -5.07 -8.16
N VAL A 104 -24.61 -5.32 -7.42
CA VAL A 104 -24.31 -6.63 -6.81
C VAL A 104 -25.34 -7.00 -5.74
N ALA A 105 -25.74 -6.05 -4.90
CA ALA A 105 -26.77 -6.27 -3.89
C ALA A 105 -28.13 -6.63 -4.53
N ASP A 106 -28.49 -5.98 -5.64
CA ASP A 106 -29.73 -6.27 -6.37
C ASP A 106 -29.69 -7.64 -7.07
N LEU A 107 -28.51 -8.09 -7.51
CA LEU A 107 -28.32 -9.42 -8.09
C LEU A 107 -28.62 -10.55 -7.10
N CYS A 108 -28.56 -10.29 -5.79
CA CYS A 108 -28.95 -11.26 -4.76
C CYS A 108 -30.42 -11.69 -4.88
N ARG A 109 -31.29 -10.90 -5.52
CA ARG A 109 -32.70 -11.28 -5.78
C ARG A 109 -32.83 -12.47 -6.73
N THR A 110 -31.83 -12.71 -7.58
CA THR A 110 -31.83 -13.78 -8.60
C THR A 110 -31.16 -15.07 -8.12
N GLY A 111 -30.57 -15.07 -6.93
CA GLY A 111 -29.94 -16.24 -6.30
C GLY A 111 -28.43 -16.09 -6.09
N ALA A 112 -27.89 -16.87 -5.14
CA ALA A 112 -26.49 -16.78 -4.71
C ALA A 112 -25.49 -17.09 -5.84
N ALA A 113 -25.81 -18.02 -6.73
CA ALA A 113 -24.93 -18.38 -7.86
C ALA A 113 -24.77 -17.21 -8.84
N THR A 114 -25.86 -16.52 -9.17
CA THR A 114 -25.86 -15.37 -10.09
C THR A 114 -25.07 -14.20 -9.52
N ASN A 115 -25.18 -13.97 -8.20
CA ASN A 115 -24.41 -12.96 -7.50
C ASN A 115 -22.89 -13.19 -7.62
N VAL A 116 -22.41 -14.43 -7.46
CA VAL A 116 -20.97 -14.73 -7.59
C VAL A 116 -20.48 -14.57 -9.02
N ILE A 117 -21.25 -15.06 -10.01
CA ILE A 117 -20.86 -15.02 -11.43
C ILE A 117 -20.75 -13.58 -11.94
N LEU A 118 -21.66 -12.71 -11.54
CA LEU A 118 -21.69 -11.31 -11.97
C LEU A 118 -20.88 -10.37 -11.05
N GLY A 119 -20.62 -10.78 -9.80
CA GLY A 119 -19.75 -10.06 -8.87
C GLY A 119 -18.26 -10.16 -9.23
N LEU A 120 -17.77 -11.34 -9.68
CA LEU A 120 -16.36 -11.52 -10.04
C LEU A 120 -15.85 -10.53 -11.12
N PRO A 121 -16.58 -10.32 -12.24
CA PRO A 121 -16.18 -9.37 -13.27
C PRO A 121 -16.07 -7.92 -12.78
N ILE A 122 -16.90 -7.53 -11.82
CA ILE A 122 -16.89 -6.17 -11.25
C ILE A 122 -15.60 -5.95 -10.46
N GLY A 123 -15.13 -6.98 -9.74
CA GLY A 123 -13.82 -6.98 -9.09
C GLY A 123 -12.67 -6.83 -10.10
N TYR A 124 -12.69 -7.61 -11.19
CA TYR A 124 -11.65 -7.49 -12.23
C TYR A 124 -11.61 -6.12 -12.90
N LYS A 125 -12.75 -5.44 -13.02
CA LYS A 125 -12.83 -4.08 -13.56
C LYS A 125 -12.12 -3.05 -12.67
N SER A 126 -12.19 -3.20 -11.34
CA SER A 126 -11.52 -2.31 -10.37
C SER A 126 -9.99 -2.42 -10.46
N VAL A 127 -9.46 -3.61 -10.74
CA VAL A 127 -8.01 -3.84 -10.80
C VAL A 127 -7.33 -3.06 -11.94
N ILE A 128 -8.05 -2.80 -13.04
CA ILE A 128 -7.50 -2.10 -14.21
C ILE A 128 -7.02 -0.69 -13.86
N ILE A 129 -7.82 0.07 -13.10
CA ILE A 129 -7.48 1.44 -12.70
C ILE A 129 -6.35 1.45 -11.65
N THR A 130 -6.34 0.48 -10.73
CA THR A 130 -5.28 0.31 -9.72
C THR A 130 -3.92 0.00 -10.37
N ILE A 131 -3.88 -0.91 -11.34
CA ILE A 131 -2.66 -1.25 -12.09
C ILE A 131 -2.10 -0.02 -12.81
N PHE A 132 -2.97 0.78 -13.42
CA PHE A 132 -2.55 2.00 -14.11
C PHE A 132 -1.93 3.02 -13.13
N GLY A 133 -2.53 3.19 -11.95
CA GLY A 133 -1.99 4.05 -10.90
C GLY A 133 -0.60 3.61 -10.40
N ILE A 134 -0.40 2.30 -10.21
CA ILE A 134 0.90 1.74 -9.80
C ILE A 134 1.94 1.90 -10.92
N ALA A 135 1.58 1.66 -12.18
CA ALA A 135 2.48 1.78 -13.32
C ALA A 135 3.02 3.21 -13.48
N VAL A 136 2.16 4.23 -13.34
CA VAL A 136 2.57 5.63 -13.38
C VAL A 136 3.49 5.96 -12.20
N SER A 137 3.17 5.49 -11.00
CA SER A 137 4.01 5.68 -9.81
C SER A 137 5.42 5.11 -10.01
N ILE A 138 5.53 3.86 -10.48
CA ILE A 138 6.82 3.21 -10.76
C ILE A 138 7.61 3.95 -11.83
N PHE A 139 6.96 4.39 -12.91
CA PHE A 139 7.64 5.11 -14.00
C PHE A 139 8.27 6.42 -13.53
N VAL A 140 7.53 7.17 -12.70
CA VAL A 140 8.01 8.43 -12.11
C VAL A 140 9.14 8.15 -11.11
N SER A 141 8.96 7.21 -10.18
CA SER A 141 9.97 6.87 -9.17
C SER A 141 11.27 6.32 -9.76
N PHE A 142 11.18 5.52 -10.82
CA PHE A 142 12.35 4.95 -11.49
C PHE A 142 13.19 6.02 -12.20
N SER A 143 12.55 7.06 -12.75
CA SER A 143 13.24 8.13 -13.49
C SER A 143 14.11 9.02 -12.59
N PHE A 144 13.73 9.20 -11.33
CA PHE A 144 14.43 10.09 -10.40
C PHE A 144 15.53 9.42 -9.57
N ALA A 145 15.31 8.18 -9.09
CA ALA A 145 16.24 7.54 -8.16
C ALA A 145 16.35 6.00 -8.31
N ALA A 146 16.08 5.48 -9.52
CA ALA A 146 16.17 4.05 -9.86
C ALA A 146 15.50 3.15 -8.80
N MET A 147 16.19 2.15 -8.25
CA MET A 147 15.62 1.24 -7.24
C MET A 147 15.43 1.89 -5.86
N TYR A 148 16.24 2.89 -5.51
CA TYR A 148 16.11 3.59 -4.22
C TYR A 148 14.83 4.46 -4.18
N GLY A 149 14.50 5.11 -5.30
CA GLY A 149 13.26 5.89 -5.43
C GLY A 149 12.01 5.04 -5.26
N ILE A 150 11.98 3.84 -5.85
CA ILE A 150 10.84 2.91 -5.72
C ILE A 150 10.67 2.48 -4.25
N ALA A 151 11.75 2.15 -3.55
CA ALA A 151 11.69 1.74 -2.14
C ALA A 151 11.16 2.87 -1.24
N VAL A 152 11.61 4.10 -1.46
CA VAL A 152 11.17 5.27 -0.69
C VAL A 152 9.72 5.69 -1.02
N ALA A 153 9.29 5.54 -2.29
CA ALA A 153 7.90 5.75 -2.68
C ALA A 153 6.96 4.72 -2.03
N ALA A 154 7.38 3.45 -1.93
CA ALA A 154 6.64 2.40 -1.24
C ALA A 154 6.49 2.69 0.28
N LEU A 155 7.55 3.16 0.94
CA LEU A 155 7.47 3.65 2.33
C LEU A 155 6.49 4.81 2.46
N GLY A 156 6.48 5.75 1.51
CA GLY A 156 5.55 6.88 1.48
C GLY A 156 4.08 6.46 1.38
N MET A 157 3.78 5.46 0.55
CA MET A 157 2.43 4.90 0.39
C MET A 157 1.93 4.24 1.69
N LEU A 158 2.79 3.49 2.39
CA LEU A 158 2.44 2.84 3.67
C LEU A 158 2.23 3.87 4.81
N GLY A 159 2.90 5.02 4.76
CA GLY A 159 2.79 6.06 5.78
C GLY A 159 1.38 6.64 5.93
N ILE A 160 0.64 6.82 4.82
CA ILE A 160 -0.76 7.27 4.86
C ILE A 160 -1.67 6.17 5.42
N PHE A 161 -1.36 4.92 5.09
CA PHE A 161 -2.21 3.79 5.45
C PHE A 161 -2.32 3.63 6.98
N ALA A 162 -1.25 3.97 7.71
CA ALA A 162 -1.26 4.04 9.17
C ALA A 162 -2.25 5.09 9.71
N ILE A 163 -2.41 6.24 9.04
CA ILE A 163 -3.40 7.27 9.44
C ILE A 163 -4.83 6.78 9.20
N VAL A 164 -5.07 6.10 8.07
CA VAL A 164 -6.39 5.60 7.69
C VAL A 164 -6.84 4.45 8.59
N PHE A 165 -5.92 3.54 8.92
CA PHE A 165 -6.21 2.44 9.85
C PHE A 165 -6.52 2.93 11.27
N TRP A 166 -5.85 4.00 11.73
CA TRP A 166 -6.15 4.59 13.05
C TRP A 166 -7.52 5.27 13.11
N PHE A 167 -8.06 5.70 11.98
CA PHE A 167 -9.38 6.33 11.90
C PHE A 167 -10.54 5.32 11.91
N PHE A 168 -10.26 4.03 11.73
CA PHE A 168 -11.25 2.94 11.69
C PHE A 168 -11.28 2.15 13.01
#